data_AF-A0A3R7FWQ1-F1
#
_entry.id   AF-A0A3R7FWQ1-F1
#
_cell.length_a   1.000
_cell.length_b   1.000
_cell.length_c   1.000
_cell.angle_alpha   90.00
_cell.angle_beta   90.00
_cell.angle_gamma   90.00
#
_symmetry.space_group_name_H-M   'P 1'
#
loop_
_entity.id
_entity.type
_entity.pdbx_description
1 polymer ?
#
loop_
_entity_poly.entity_id
_entity_poly.type
_entity_poly.pdbx_seq_one_letter_code
_entity_poly.pdbx_strand_id
1 'polypeptide(L)'
;MMDVKNPTSPAFKAFVDASAGAVGALFAAVLLYPLDVVKTRRQVDVDDSKEEDKQEQSEEAKAKALEERKKKTNNLLVACWLIHRQEGIDGLFAGLSSKVAHTVSSNFAYFYWYSFLKTAVEKHSSTPITTGMSLLMASTAGALNMSMTLPLEMINTRAQIQHSDDEGSDADEKEEGKKQNRTMWGIAKEIYAENGLMSFWKGFIPSLVLVSNPSINYTIFDKLKLQLQHSKMAASNAKRLSSLSALEAFILAAIAKAVATIITYPIIRAKVLMQAQKKQVVGQEKSTGSHHHHTNMGDSMLQVLKRIGELEGPSGYFKGCSAQLFNTVIKSALLVMTKEQITKYTMRVLYMLRRNAAPKAIEAAKA
;
A
#
# COMPACT_ATOMS: atom_id res chain seq x y z
N MET A 1 -12.17 3.96 -33.61
CA MET A 1 -11.27 2.78 -33.66
C MET A 1 -10.01 2.97 -34.52
N MET A 2 -9.85 4.10 -35.24
CA MET A 2 -8.68 4.35 -36.11
C MET A 2 -7.44 4.94 -35.40
N ASP A 3 -7.56 5.45 -34.17
CA ASP A 3 -6.44 6.12 -33.44
C ASP A 3 -5.38 5.19 -32.84
N VAL A 4 -5.63 3.89 -32.78
CA VAL A 4 -4.69 2.90 -32.22
C VAL A 4 -3.57 2.53 -33.19
N LYS A 5 -3.73 2.87 -34.49
CA LYS A 5 -2.73 2.56 -35.54
C LYS A 5 -1.60 3.59 -35.64
N ASN A 6 -1.70 4.75 -34.98
CA ASN A 6 -0.67 5.78 -35.06
C ASN A 6 0.18 5.80 -33.78
N PRO A 7 1.41 5.29 -33.81
CA PRO A 7 2.22 5.11 -32.60
C PRO A 7 2.79 6.41 -32.01
N THR A 8 2.54 7.56 -32.64
CA THR A 8 2.79 8.91 -32.13
C THR A 8 1.54 9.61 -31.62
N SER A 9 0.37 8.94 -31.62
CA SER A 9 -0.84 9.56 -31.09
C SER A 9 -0.70 9.78 -29.58
N PRO A 10 -1.15 10.93 -29.05
CA PRO A 10 -1.16 11.18 -27.60
C PRO A 10 -1.88 10.08 -26.82
N ALA A 11 -2.91 9.46 -27.42
CA ALA A 11 -3.64 8.34 -26.85
C ALA A 11 -2.78 7.07 -26.72
N PHE A 12 -2.01 6.72 -27.75
CA PHE A 12 -1.10 5.57 -27.71
C PHE A 12 0.00 5.77 -26.66
N LYS A 13 0.58 6.98 -26.59
CA LYS A 13 1.57 7.31 -25.56
C LYS A 13 0.98 7.18 -24.15
N ALA A 14 -0.22 7.71 -23.92
CA ALA A 14 -0.90 7.59 -22.63
C ALA A 14 -1.17 6.12 -22.24
N PHE A 15 -1.56 5.28 -23.22
CA PHE A 15 -1.75 3.85 -23.01
C PHE A 15 -0.44 3.13 -22.64
N VAL A 16 0.65 3.41 -23.35
CA VAL A 16 1.98 2.87 -23.05
C VAL A 16 2.43 3.30 -21.66
N ASP A 17 2.29 4.58 -21.33
CA ASP A 17 2.69 5.11 -20.01
C ASP A 17 1.84 4.51 -18.87
N ALA A 18 0.54 4.31 -19.10
CA ALA A 18 -0.37 3.69 -18.13
C ALA A 18 -0.09 2.20 -17.93
N SER A 19 0.12 1.44 -19.02
CA SER A 19 0.46 0.01 -18.95
C SER A 19 1.84 -0.22 -18.32
N ALA A 20 2.84 0.58 -18.69
CA ALA A 20 4.16 0.58 -18.06
C ALA A 20 4.07 0.88 -16.56
N GLY A 21 3.25 1.86 -16.19
CA GLY A 21 2.98 2.20 -14.79
C GLY A 21 2.33 1.05 -14.02
N ALA A 22 1.31 0.40 -14.58
CA ALA A 22 0.60 -0.71 -13.95
C ALA A 22 1.48 -1.94 -13.78
N VAL A 23 2.23 -2.34 -14.82
CA VAL A 23 3.17 -3.47 -14.77
C VAL A 23 4.31 -3.17 -13.80
N GLY A 24 4.87 -1.95 -13.82
CA GLY A 24 5.91 -1.54 -12.89
C GLY A 24 5.43 -1.55 -11.44
N ALA A 25 4.21 -1.09 -11.18
CA ALA A 25 3.62 -1.12 -9.85
C ALA A 25 3.38 -2.56 -9.35
N LEU A 26 2.91 -3.45 -10.23
CA LEU A 26 2.71 -4.86 -9.88
C LEU A 26 4.05 -5.56 -9.61
N PHE A 27 5.05 -5.33 -10.46
CA PHE A 27 6.39 -5.87 -10.28
C PHE A 27 7.01 -5.41 -8.96
N ALA A 28 6.96 -4.11 -8.66
CA ALA A 28 7.46 -3.57 -7.39
C ALA A 28 6.68 -4.14 -6.18
N ALA A 29 5.37 -4.36 -6.31
CA ALA A 29 4.55 -4.93 -5.25
C ALA A 29 4.89 -6.40 -4.96
N VAL A 30 5.19 -7.20 -5.98
CA VAL A 30 5.61 -8.60 -5.82
C VAL A 30 7.03 -8.67 -5.25
N LEU A 31 7.97 -7.90 -5.81
CA LEU A 31 9.37 -7.94 -5.40
C LEU A 31 9.56 -7.48 -3.95
N LEU A 32 8.80 -6.47 -3.52
CA LEU A 32 8.86 -5.94 -2.16
C LEU A 32 7.78 -6.50 -1.23
N TYR A 33 7.09 -7.55 -1.65
CA TYR A 33 6.07 -8.19 -0.82
C TYR A 33 6.59 -8.66 0.55
N PRO A 34 7.80 -9.24 0.65
CA PRO A 34 8.38 -9.58 1.96
C PRO A 34 8.48 -8.38 2.91
N LEU A 35 8.85 -7.20 2.39
CA LEU A 35 8.92 -5.97 3.19
C LEU A 35 7.53 -5.46 3.58
N ASP A 36 6.51 -5.71 2.74
CA ASP A 36 5.12 -5.41 3.09
C ASP A 36 4.64 -6.26 4.26
N VAL A 37 4.92 -7.56 4.26
CA VAL A 37 4.58 -8.46 5.38
C VAL A 37 5.21 -7.96 6.68
N VAL A 38 6.52 -7.69 6.67
CA VAL A 38 7.23 -7.23 7.87
C VAL A 38 6.70 -5.88 8.36
N LYS A 39 6.41 -4.96 7.43
CA LYS A 39 5.81 -3.67 7.75
C LYS A 39 4.45 -3.85 8.41
N THR A 40 3.56 -4.65 7.82
CA THR A 40 2.20 -4.85 8.32
C THR A 40 2.22 -5.50 9.71
N ARG A 41 3.04 -6.53 9.93
CA ARG A 41 3.19 -7.16 11.25
C ARG A 41 3.68 -6.18 12.31
N ARG A 42 4.67 -5.34 11.99
CA ARG A 42 5.15 -4.28 12.91
C ARG A 42 4.11 -3.19 13.20
N GLN A 43 3.17 -2.94 12.28
CA GLN A 43 2.10 -1.97 12.50
C GLN A 43 0.99 -2.51 13.38
N VAL A 44 0.73 -3.81 13.26
CA VAL A 44 -0.30 -4.54 13.99
C VAL A 44 0.16 -4.98 15.37
N ASP A 45 1.46 -5.16 15.58
CA ASP A 45 2.04 -5.44 16.89
C ASP A 45 1.71 -4.31 17.87
N VAL A 46 0.90 -4.62 18.89
CA VAL A 46 0.48 -3.70 19.95
C VAL A 46 1.19 -4.11 21.23
N ASP A 47 1.82 -3.15 21.89
CA ASP A 47 2.37 -3.34 23.24
C ASP A 47 1.27 -3.12 24.28
N ASP A 48 0.73 -4.22 24.80
CA ASP A 48 -0.33 -4.29 25.82
C ASP A 48 0.21 -4.65 27.21
N SER A 49 1.52 -4.58 27.42
CA SER A 49 2.20 -4.84 28.70
C SER A 49 1.56 -4.11 29.90
N LYS A 50 1.01 -2.91 29.69
CA LYS A 50 0.29 -2.14 30.73
C LYS A 50 -1.02 -2.78 31.20
N GLU A 51 -1.68 -3.61 30.38
CA GLU A 51 -2.84 -4.39 30.82
C GLU A 51 -2.40 -5.65 31.55
N GLU A 52 -1.31 -6.28 31.10
CA GLU A 52 -0.67 -7.40 31.77
C GLU A 52 -0.04 -7.01 33.12
N ASP A 53 0.27 -5.74 33.37
CA ASP A 53 0.70 -5.24 34.70
C ASP A 53 -0.40 -5.36 35.76
N LYS A 54 -1.66 -5.58 35.37
CA LYS A 54 -2.75 -5.91 36.30
C LYS A 54 -2.84 -7.40 36.62
N GLN A 55 -2.10 -8.26 35.92
CA GLN A 55 -2.00 -9.69 36.18
C GLN A 55 -0.59 -10.00 36.71
N GLU A 56 -0.50 -10.62 37.89
CA GLU A 56 0.77 -10.89 38.57
C GLU A 56 1.68 -11.80 37.73
N GLN A 57 2.59 -11.22 36.95
CA GLN A 57 3.70 -11.91 36.29
C GLN A 57 5.03 -11.25 36.65
N SER A 58 6.08 -12.06 36.80
CA SER A 58 7.43 -11.64 37.21
C SER A 58 8.01 -10.56 36.27
N GLU A 59 8.38 -9.41 36.83
CA GLU A 59 9.00 -8.25 36.13
C GLU A 59 10.25 -8.64 35.33
N GLU A 60 10.98 -9.68 35.75
CA GLU A 60 12.22 -10.11 35.11
C GLU A 60 12.00 -10.89 33.81
N ALA A 61 10.93 -11.70 33.74
CA ALA A 61 10.51 -12.38 32.52
C ALA A 61 9.96 -11.36 31.49
N LYS A 62 9.25 -10.33 31.96
CA LYS A 62 8.77 -9.20 31.15
C LYS A 62 9.94 -8.40 30.57
N ALA A 63 10.95 -8.06 31.38
CA ALA A 63 12.13 -7.32 30.92
C ALA A 63 12.91 -8.10 29.85
N LYS A 64 13.10 -9.41 30.04
CA LYS A 64 13.78 -10.28 29.06
C LYS A 64 12.97 -10.45 27.77
N ALA A 65 11.66 -10.70 27.85
CA ALA A 65 10.80 -10.80 26.67
C ALA A 65 10.70 -9.47 25.89
N LEU A 66 10.61 -8.34 26.60
CA LEU A 66 10.60 -7.01 26.01
C LEU A 66 11.95 -6.66 25.35
N GLU A 67 13.07 -7.04 25.96
CA GLU A 67 14.40 -6.79 25.42
C GLU A 67 14.70 -7.69 24.21
N GLU A 68 14.29 -8.95 24.23
CA GLU A 68 14.39 -9.87 23.09
C GLU A 68 13.50 -9.43 21.92
N ARG A 69 12.27 -8.98 22.19
CA ARG A 69 11.40 -8.36 21.18
C ARG A 69 12.03 -7.08 20.64
N LYS A 70 12.57 -6.19 21.47
CA LYS A 70 13.25 -4.94 21.01
C LYS A 70 14.50 -5.22 20.16
N LYS A 71 15.31 -6.23 20.52
CA LYS A 71 16.51 -6.63 19.76
C LYS A 71 16.18 -7.30 18.43
N LYS A 72 15.17 -8.18 18.37
CA LYS A 72 14.69 -8.80 17.10
C LYS A 72 14.08 -7.78 16.14
N THR A 73 13.56 -6.66 16.65
CA THR A 73 12.57 -5.85 15.94
C THR A 73 13.08 -4.47 15.52
N ASN A 74 14.38 -4.14 15.55
CA ASN A 74 14.84 -2.82 15.07
C ASN A 74 15.27 -2.82 13.59
N ASN A 75 15.88 -3.89 13.11
CA ASN A 75 16.37 -3.98 11.73
C ASN A 75 15.34 -4.67 10.82
N LEU A 76 14.80 -3.95 9.82
CA LEU A 76 13.81 -4.48 8.88
C LEU A 76 14.30 -5.74 8.15
N LEU A 77 15.58 -5.78 7.80
CA LEU A 77 16.22 -6.92 7.13
C LEU A 77 16.39 -8.13 8.07
N VAL A 78 16.69 -7.88 9.35
CA VAL A 78 16.76 -8.94 10.36
C VAL A 78 15.38 -9.54 10.61
N ALA A 79 14.33 -8.71 10.63
CA ALA A 79 12.95 -9.19 10.72
C ALA A 79 12.54 -10.02 9.49
N CYS A 80 12.96 -9.63 8.27
CA CYS A 80 12.74 -10.47 7.07
C CYS A 80 13.46 -11.82 7.18
N TRP A 81 14.71 -11.81 7.62
CA TRP A 81 15.50 -13.02 7.79
C TRP A 81 14.93 -13.93 8.89
N LEU A 82 14.44 -13.35 9.98
CA LEU A 82 13.80 -14.08 11.06
C LEU A 82 12.52 -14.78 10.57
N ILE A 83 11.65 -14.05 9.87
CA ILE A 83 10.43 -14.62 9.28
C ILE A 83 10.79 -15.73 8.28
N HIS A 84 11.82 -15.52 7.45
CA HIS A 84 12.28 -16.56 6.53
C HIS A 84 12.73 -17.83 7.26
N ARG A 85 13.40 -17.69 8.41
CA ARG A 85 13.91 -18.81 9.20
C ARG A 85 12.81 -19.53 9.97
N GLN A 86 11.80 -18.80 10.45
CA GLN A 86 10.70 -19.34 11.25
C GLN A 86 9.58 -19.93 10.39
N GLU A 87 9.17 -19.20 9.35
CA GLU A 87 7.97 -19.50 8.55
C GLU A 87 8.29 -19.90 7.10
N GLY A 88 9.56 -19.84 6.70
CA GLY A 88 9.97 -20.13 5.33
C GLY A 88 9.58 -19.06 4.32
N ILE A 89 9.53 -19.46 3.05
CA ILE A 89 9.16 -18.59 1.93
C ILE A 89 7.65 -18.32 1.94
N ASP A 90 6.85 -19.30 2.35
CA ASP A 90 5.40 -19.19 2.39
C ASP A 90 4.93 -18.07 3.34
N GLY A 91 5.59 -17.88 4.49
CA GLY A 91 5.30 -16.77 5.41
C GLY A 91 5.63 -15.38 4.84
N LEU A 92 6.74 -15.25 4.09
CA LEU A 92 7.12 -13.98 3.45
C LEU A 92 6.20 -13.60 2.28
N PHE A 93 5.51 -14.58 1.70
CA PHE A 93 4.56 -14.38 0.59
C PHE A 93 3.10 -14.67 0.96
N ALA A 94 2.81 -14.74 2.26
CA ALA A 94 1.46 -14.93 2.78
C ALA A 94 0.54 -13.79 2.35
N GLY A 95 -0.45 -14.11 1.50
CA GLY A 95 -1.39 -13.13 0.94
C GLY A 95 -0.99 -12.52 -0.41
N LEU A 96 0.10 -12.97 -1.05
CA LEU A 96 0.53 -12.43 -2.34
C LEU A 96 -0.59 -12.51 -3.40
N SER A 97 -1.32 -13.61 -3.46
CA SER A 97 -2.46 -13.78 -4.37
C SER A 97 -3.54 -12.72 -4.12
N SER A 98 -3.87 -12.44 -2.86
CA SER A 98 -4.79 -11.36 -2.47
C SER A 98 -4.29 -9.99 -2.91
N LYS A 99 -2.98 -9.74 -2.76
CA LYS A 99 -2.36 -8.49 -3.17
C LYS A 99 -2.40 -8.25 -4.67
N VAL A 100 -2.11 -9.30 -5.44
CA VAL A 100 -2.16 -9.25 -6.91
C VAL A 100 -3.60 -9.01 -7.36
N ALA A 101 -4.56 -9.79 -6.85
CA ALA A 101 -5.98 -9.62 -7.14
C ALA A 101 -6.47 -8.21 -6.79
N HIS A 102 -6.10 -7.70 -5.61
CA HIS A 102 -6.38 -6.33 -5.20
C HIS A 102 -5.80 -5.31 -6.18
N THR A 103 -4.51 -5.43 -6.53
CA THR A 103 -3.82 -4.46 -7.40
C THR A 103 -4.44 -4.40 -8.79
N VAL A 104 -4.74 -5.56 -9.39
CA VAL A 104 -5.37 -5.64 -10.71
C VAL A 104 -6.78 -5.06 -10.67
N SER A 105 -7.59 -5.45 -9.68
CA SER A 105 -8.96 -4.96 -9.52
C SER A 105 -9.01 -3.45 -9.27
N SER A 106 -8.10 -2.95 -8.44
CA SER A 106 -8.01 -1.53 -8.08
C SER A 106 -7.61 -0.66 -9.27
N ASN A 107 -6.64 -1.11 -10.06
CA ASN A 107 -6.26 -0.38 -11.28
C ASN A 107 -7.43 -0.33 -12.27
N PHE A 108 -8.09 -1.47 -12.51
CA PHE A 108 -9.24 -1.52 -13.40
C PHE A 108 -10.38 -0.61 -12.93
N ALA A 109 -10.81 -0.75 -11.68
CA ALA A 109 -11.92 0.01 -11.12
C ALA A 109 -11.61 1.52 -11.08
N TYR A 110 -10.39 1.92 -10.74
CA TYR A 110 -9.99 3.34 -10.80
C TYR A 110 -10.12 3.92 -12.21
N PHE A 111 -9.57 3.25 -13.23
CA PHE A 111 -9.67 3.73 -14.62
C PHE A 111 -11.10 3.73 -15.13
N TYR A 112 -11.90 2.72 -14.78
CA TYR A 112 -13.31 2.66 -15.11
C TYR A 112 -14.08 3.85 -14.52
N TRP A 113 -14.00 4.06 -13.19
CA TRP A 113 -14.70 5.14 -12.52
C TRP A 113 -14.23 6.52 -12.97
N TYR A 114 -12.93 6.70 -13.16
CA TYR A 114 -12.39 7.94 -13.69
C TYR A 114 -12.90 8.24 -15.10
N SER A 115 -12.91 7.24 -16.00
CA SER A 115 -13.41 7.40 -17.37
C SER A 115 -14.92 7.66 -17.40
N PHE A 116 -15.68 6.96 -16.55
CA PHE A 116 -17.12 7.17 -16.40
C PHE A 116 -17.44 8.59 -15.94
N LEU A 117 -16.80 9.07 -14.86
CA LEU A 117 -16.99 10.42 -14.34
C LEU A 117 -16.56 11.48 -15.36
N LYS A 118 -15.41 11.28 -16.02
CA LYS A 118 -14.93 12.18 -17.06
C LYS A 118 -15.95 12.31 -18.21
N THR A 119 -16.45 11.18 -18.72
CA THR A 119 -17.45 11.17 -19.81
C THR A 119 -18.75 11.85 -19.37
N ALA A 120 -19.19 11.63 -18.12
CA ALA A 120 -20.38 12.26 -17.57
C ALA A 120 -20.23 13.79 -17.48
N VAL A 121 -19.07 14.28 -17.03
CA VAL A 121 -18.77 15.72 -16.94
C VAL A 121 -18.65 16.35 -18.33
N GLU A 122 -17.94 15.71 -19.26
CA GLU A 122 -17.81 16.20 -20.66
C GLU A 122 -19.16 16.25 -21.38
N LYS A 123 -20.10 15.35 -21.05
CA LYS A 123 -21.46 15.36 -21.61
C LYS A 123 -22.33 16.49 -21.05
N HIS A 124 -22.11 16.91 -19.81
CA HIS A 124 -22.92 17.92 -19.13
C HIS A 124 -22.32 19.33 -19.10
N SER A 125 -21.05 19.48 -19.51
CA SER A 125 -20.33 20.75 -19.50
C SER A 125 -19.68 21.03 -20.84
N SER A 126 -20.03 22.15 -21.46
CA SER A 126 -19.37 22.68 -22.65
C SER A 126 -18.05 23.40 -22.33
N THR A 127 -17.64 23.46 -21.06
CA THR A 127 -16.41 24.11 -20.61
C THR A 127 -15.28 23.09 -20.39
N PRO A 128 -14.02 23.45 -20.68
CA PRO A 128 -12.88 22.57 -20.45
C PRO A 128 -12.76 22.22 -18.95
N ILE A 129 -12.45 20.96 -18.66
CA ILE A 129 -12.34 20.45 -17.29
C ILE A 129 -11.30 21.27 -16.53
N THR A 130 -11.75 22.00 -15.51
CA THR A 130 -10.87 22.76 -14.60
C THR A 130 -10.10 21.81 -13.67
N THR A 131 -8.98 22.28 -13.12
CA THR A 131 -8.16 21.53 -12.15
C THR A 131 -8.98 21.09 -10.93
N GLY A 132 -9.90 21.94 -10.45
CA GLY A 132 -10.80 21.61 -9.34
C GLY A 132 -11.76 20.46 -9.68
N MET A 133 -12.40 20.48 -10.85
CA MET A 133 -13.26 19.38 -11.31
C MET A 133 -12.46 18.08 -11.52
N SER A 134 -11.25 18.16 -12.05
CA SER A 134 -10.35 17.00 -12.17
C SER A 134 -10.03 16.38 -10.81
N LEU A 135 -9.78 17.20 -9.79
CA LEU A 135 -9.49 16.74 -8.44
C LEU A 135 -10.73 16.10 -7.78
N LEU A 136 -11.91 16.69 -7.96
CA LEU A 136 -13.17 16.12 -7.48
C LEU A 136 -13.45 14.77 -8.15
N MET A 137 -13.34 14.69 -9.48
CA MET A 137 -13.51 13.42 -10.19
C MET A 137 -12.49 12.36 -9.74
N ALA A 138 -11.23 12.74 -9.59
CA ALA A 138 -10.19 11.82 -9.10
C ALA A 138 -10.48 11.33 -7.67
N SER A 139 -11.00 12.21 -6.80
CA SER A 139 -11.36 11.88 -5.42
C SER A 139 -12.59 10.97 -5.37
N THR A 140 -13.64 11.27 -6.13
CA THR A 140 -14.84 10.42 -6.23
C THR A 140 -14.53 9.06 -6.85
N ALA A 141 -13.73 9.01 -7.92
CA ALA A 141 -13.24 7.77 -8.50
C ALA A 141 -12.43 6.96 -7.48
N GLY A 142 -11.60 7.63 -6.67
CA GLY A 142 -10.86 7.01 -5.58
C GLY A 142 -11.76 6.39 -4.51
N ALA A 143 -12.81 7.10 -4.08
CA ALA A 143 -13.77 6.60 -3.10
C ALA A 143 -14.58 5.40 -3.63
N LEU A 144 -15.03 5.46 -4.89
CA LEU A 144 -15.74 4.35 -5.55
C LEU A 144 -14.82 3.15 -5.80
N ASN A 145 -13.55 3.38 -6.11
CA ASN A 145 -12.55 2.32 -6.20
C ASN A 145 -12.37 1.63 -4.84
N MET A 146 -12.20 2.41 -3.77
CA MET A 146 -12.06 1.87 -2.41
C MET A 146 -13.25 1.02 -1.99
N SER A 147 -14.49 1.43 -2.31
CA SER A 147 -15.66 0.63 -1.96
C SER A 147 -15.64 -0.76 -2.60
N MET A 148 -15.04 -0.92 -3.79
CA MET A 148 -14.88 -2.22 -4.45
C MET A 148 -13.65 -2.99 -3.97
N THR A 149 -12.56 -2.31 -3.63
CA THR A 149 -11.27 -2.97 -3.38
C THR A 149 -11.00 -3.29 -1.92
N LEU A 150 -11.70 -2.64 -0.99
CA LEU A 150 -11.51 -2.85 0.45
C LEU A 150 -11.67 -4.30 0.92
N PRO A 151 -12.62 -5.10 0.42
CA PRO A 151 -12.71 -6.51 0.79
C PRO A 151 -11.42 -7.29 0.50
N LEU A 152 -10.79 -7.05 -0.66
CA LEU A 152 -9.52 -7.68 -1.03
C LEU A 152 -8.35 -7.13 -0.20
N GLU A 153 -8.38 -5.83 0.11
CA GLU A 153 -7.39 -5.21 0.99
C GLU A 153 -7.44 -5.84 2.39
N MET A 154 -8.65 -6.05 2.94
CA MET A 154 -8.83 -6.65 4.24
C MET A 154 -8.34 -8.11 4.27
N ILE A 155 -8.69 -8.91 3.26
CA ILE A 155 -8.20 -10.30 3.13
C ILE A 155 -6.67 -10.29 3.07
N ASN A 156 -6.06 -9.37 2.31
CA ASN A 156 -4.61 -9.25 2.23
C ASN A 156 -3.99 -8.87 3.60
N THR A 157 -4.55 -7.88 4.30
CA THR A 157 -4.04 -7.47 5.62
C THR A 157 -4.09 -8.63 6.62
N ARG A 158 -5.18 -9.41 6.63
CA ARG A 158 -5.29 -10.61 7.49
C ARG A 158 -4.35 -11.74 7.09
N ALA A 159 -4.14 -11.95 5.79
CA ALA A 159 -3.17 -12.94 5.32
C ALA A 159 -1.74 -12.58 5.75
N GLN A 160 -1.37 -11.29 5.77
CA GLN A 160 -0.03 -10.84 6.14
C GLN A 160 0.31 -11.01 7.62
N ILE A 161 -0.70 -11.07 8.49
CA ILE A 161 -0.54 -11.24 9.96
C ILE A 161 -0.78 -12.68 10.43
N GLN A 162 -1.28 -13.56 9.56
CA GLN A 162 -1.81 -14.87 9.96
C GLN A 162 -0.81 -15.79 10.67
N HIS A 163 0.49 -15.65 10.42
CA HIS A 163 1.51 -16.56 10.98
C HIS A 163 2.19 -16.03 12.24
N SER A 164 1.95 -14.77 12.65
CA SER A 164 2.38 -14.32 13.99
C SER A 164 1.48 -14.86 15.12
N ASP A 165 0.27 -15.33 14.80
CA ASP A 165 -0.71 -15.81 15.78
C ASP A 165 -0.54 -17.31 16.14
N ASP A 166 0.03 -18.12 15.23
CA ASP A 166 0.17 -19.59 15.42
C ASP A 166 1.46 -20.00 16.16
N GLU A 167 2.42 -19.11 16.40
CA GLU A 167 3.67 -19.43 17.14
C GLU A 167 3.52 -19.43 18.68
N GLY A 168 2.31 -19.14 19.20
CA GLY A 168 2.03 -19.13 20.64
C GLY A 168 1.44 -20.43 21.21
N SER A 169 1.10 -21.41 20.37
CA SER A 169 0.65 -22.73 20.85
C SER A 169 1.86 -23.59 21.15
N ASP A 170 2.01 -23.93 22.43
CA ASP A 170 3.04 -24.81 22.98
C ASP A 170 3.33 -26.03 22.09
N ALA A 171 4.61 -26.39 22.06
CA ALA A 171 5.17 -27.49 21.28
C ALA A 171 4.68 -28.90 21.68
N ASP A 172 3.63 -29.03 22.49
CA ASP A 172 3.22 -30.31 23.10
C ASP A 172 1.88 -30.89 22.65
N GLU A 173 1.12 -30.24 21.76
CA GLU A 173 -0.03 -30.89 21.12
C GLU A 173 0.10 -30.86 19.60
N LYS A 174 0.82 -31.85 19.09
CA LYS A 174 0.69 -32.32 17.70
C LYS A 174 -0.69 -32.96 17.52
N GLU A 175 -1.75 -32.17 17.48
CA GLU A 175 -2.90 -32.56 16.68
C GLU A 175 -2.55 -32.34 15.21
N GLU A 176 -2.74 -33.38 14.39
CA GLU A 176 -2.52 -33.43 12.95
C GLU A 176 -3.51 -32.54 12.15
N GLY A 177 -3.84 -31.35 12.67
CA GLY A 177 -4.61 -30.31 12.01
C GLY A 177 -3.72 -29.55 11.03
N LYS A 178 -3.60 -30.07 9.80
CA LYS A 178 -3.00 -29.45 8.60
C LYS A 178 -2.45 -28.02 8.80
N LYS A 179 -1.13 -27.87 8.64
CA LYS A 179 -0.44 -26.63 8.23
C LYS A 179 -0.97 -26.14 6.87
N GLN A 180 -2.24 -25.80 6.80
CA GLN A 180 -2.89 -25.44 5.56
C GLN A 180 -2.73 -23.94 5.41
N ASN A 181 -1.85 -23.53 4.49
CA ASN A 181 -1.85 -22.21 3.88
C ASN A 181 -3.32 -21.77 3.70
N ARG A 182 -3.82 -20.93 4.62
CA ARG A 182 -5.24 -20.57 4.61
C ARG A 182 -5.48 -19.83 3.31
N THR A 183 -6.28 -20.45 2.45
CA THR A 183 -6.60 -19.87 1.15
C THR A 183 -7.32 -18.53 1.34
N MET A 184 -7.26 -17.65 0.33
CA MET A 184 -8.00 -16.37 0.36
C MET A 184 -9.48 -16.58 0.73
N TRP A 185 -10.05 -17.70 0.29
CA TRP A 185 -11.43 -18.09 0.58
C TRP A 185 -11.66 -18.44 2.06
N GLY A 186 -10.70 -19.11 2.71
CA GLY A 186 -10.75 -19.39 4.14
C GLY A 186 -10.78 -18.11 4.97
N ILE A 187 -9.90 -17.15 4.64
CA ILE A 187 -9.85 -15.84 5.29
C ILE A 187 -11.14 -15.06 5.05
N ALA A 188 -11.70 -15.09 3.83
CA ALA A 188 -12.97 -14.45 3.52
C ALA A 188 -14.13 -15.04 4.34
N LYS A 189 -14.19 -16.37 4.48
CA LYS A 189 -15.20 -17.02 5.33
C LYS A 189 -15.08 -16.61 6.79
N GLU A 190 -13.85 -16.54 7.30
CA GLU A 190 -13.57 -16.08 8.67
C GLU A 190 -14.07 -14.64 8.88
N ILE A 191 -13.73 -13.72 7.98
CA ILE A 191 -14.21 -12.32 8.02
C ILE A 191 -15.75 -12.26 8.02
N TYR A 192 -16.38 -13.06 7.16
CA TYR A 192 -17.84 -13.12 7.07
C TYR A 192 -18.49 -13.67 8.34
N ALA A 193 -17.86 -14.64 9.00
CA ALA A 193 -18.37 -15.25 10.23
C ALA A 193 -18.40 -14.26 11.42
N GLU A 194 -17.60 -13.19 11.40
CA GLU A 194 -17.53 -12.24 12.52
C GLU A 194 -18.78 -11.37 12.67
N ASN A 195 -19.18 -10.66 11.60
CA ASN A 195 -20.32 -9.72 11.58
C ASN A 195 -20.94 -9.63 10.17
N GLY A 196 -20.79 -10.68 9.35
CA GLY A 196 -21.28 -10.69 7.97
C GLY A 196 -20.51 -9.77 7.03
N LEU A 197 -21.21 -9.22 6.03
CA LEU A 197 -20.62 -8.43 4.93
C LEU A 197 -19.93 -7.15 5.40
N MET A 198 -20.43 -6.51 6.46
CA MET A 198 -19.90 -5.21 6.91
C MET A 198 -18.48 -5.32 7.47
N SER A 199 -18.06 -6.50 7.90
CA SER A 199 -16.67 -6.75 8.32
C SER A 199 -15.68 -6.40 7.21
N PHE A 200 -15.98 -6.69 5.94
CA PHE A 200 -15.09 -6.44 4.79
C PHE A 200 -14.78 -4.96 4.55
N TRP A 201 -15.61 -4.05 5.06
CA TRP A 201 -15.43 -2.60 4.96
C TRP A 201 -14.88 -1.98 6.25
N LYS A 202 -14.42 -2.78 7.21
CA LYS A 202 -13.65 -2.27 8.35
C LYS A 202 -12.44 -1.49 7.83
N GLY A 203 -12.32 -0.25 8.28
CA GLY A 203 -11.30 0.68 7.78
C GLY A 203 -11.72 1.55 6.59
N PHE A 204 -13.01 1.55 6.18
CA PHE A 204 -13.52 2.46 5.16
C PHE A 204 -13.34 3.94 5.55
N ILE A 205 -13.78 4.33 6.75
CA ILE A 205 -13.65 5.70 7.27
C ILE A 205 -12.20 6.18 7.30
N PRO A 206 -11.24 5.46 7.93
CA PRO A 206 -9.84 5.90 7.89
C PRO A 206 -9.28 5.91 6.46
N SER A 207 -9.73 5.02 5.56
CA SER A 207 -9.32 5.05 4.15
C SER A 207 -9.77 6.34 3.44
N LEU A 208 -10.99 6.82 3.71
CA LEU A 208 -11.47 8.10 3.16
C LEU A 208 -10.63 9.28 3.66
N VAL A 209 -10.30 9.30 4.96
CA VAL A 209 -9.44 10.36 5.50
C VAL A 209 -8.05 10.29 4.87
N LEU A 210 -7.54 9.09 4.60
CA LEU A 210 -6.25 8.87 3.94
C LEU A 210 -6.22 9.26 2.45
N VAL A 211 -7.36 9.56 1.82
CA VAL A 211 -7.39 10.19 0.48
C VAL A 211 -6.73 11.57 0.50
N SER A 212 -6.61 12.20 1.67
CA SER A 212 -5.83 13.44 1.85
C SER A 212 -4.31 13.24 1.70
N ASN A 213 -3.77 12.02 1.88
CA ASN A 213 -2.33 11.77 1.83
C ASN A 213 -1.70 12.17 0.48
N PRO A 214 -2.23 11.73 -0.69
CA PRO A 214 -1.79 12.24 -1.98
C PRO A 214 -1.86 13.77 -2.10
N SER A 215 -2.94 14.40 -1.64
CA SER A 215 -3.11 15.87 -1.72
C SER A 215 -2.04 16.62 -0.92
N ILE A 216 -1.74 16.16 0.30
CA ILE A 216 -0.66 16.70 1.14
C ILE A 216 0.69 16.50 0.43
N ASN A 217 0.95 15.29 -0.08
CA ASN A 217 2.18 14.97 -0.79
C ASN A 217 2.40 15.88 -2.02
N TYR A 218 1.41 16.05 -2.88
CA TYR A 218 1.53 16.91 -4.06
C TYR A 218 1.71 18.38 -3.68
N THR A 219 0.99 18.87 -2.67
CA THR A 219 1.13 20.25 -2.20
C THR A 219 2.54 20.53 -1.68
N ILE A 220 3.10 19.61 -0.89
CA ILE A 220 4.47 19.75 -0.37
C ILE A 220 5.47 19.65 -1.52
N PHE A 221 5.30 18.69 -2.43
CA PHE A 221 6.16 18.52 -3.59
C PHE A 221 6.20 19.79 -4.45
N ASP A 222 5.05 20.37 -4.78
CA ASP A 222 4.95 21.58 -5.59
C ASP A 222 5.60 22.78 -4.90
N LYS A 223 5.38 22.95 -3.58
CA LYS A 223 6.05 24.01 -2.81
C LYS A 223 7.57 23.86 -2.81
N LEU A 224 8.08 22.66 -2.51
CA LEU A 224 9.52 22.38 -2.50
C LEU A 224 10.15 22.56 -3.89
N LYS A 225 9.45 22.10 -4.93
CA LYS A 225 9.87 22.26 -6.32
C LYS A 225 9.98 23.73 -6.70
N LEU A 226 8.96 24.54 -6.39
CA LEU A 226 8.98 25.98 -6.66
C LEU A 226 10.11 26.67 -5.92
N GLN A 227 10.30 26.38 -4.63
CA GLN A 227 11.38 26.95 -3.83
C GLN A 227 12.76 26.64 -4.44
N LEU A 228 13.03 25.38 -4.79
CA LEU A 228 14.30 25.00 -5.39
C LEU A 228 14.53 25.65 -6.76
N GLN A 229 13.48 25.75 -7.58
CA GLN A 229 13.56 26.42 -8.89
C GLN A 229 13.85 27.92 -8.75
N HIS A 230 13.23 28.59 -7.78
CA HIS A 230 13.51 29.99 -7.45
C HIS A 230 14.94 30.18 -6.93
N SER A 231 15.43 29.32 -6.03
CA SER A 231 16.81 29.38 -5.53
C SER A 231 17.83 29.21 -6.67
N LYS A 232 17.56 28.30 -7.61
CA LYS A 232 18.42 28.10 -8.80
C LYS A 232 18.39 29.28 -9.76
N MET A 233 17.23 29.87 -9.99
CA MET A 233 17.11 31.08 -10.81
C MET A 233 17.90 32.24 -10.20
N ALA A 234 17.80 32.43 -8.88
CA ALA A 234 18.54 33.46 -8.16
C ALA A 234 20.07 33.24 -8.22
N ALA A 235 20.53 31.99 -8.12
CA ALA A 235 21.95 31.66 -8.21
C ALA A 235 22.54 31.78 -9.63
N SER A 236 21.72 31.64 -10.67
CA SER A 236 22.18 31.61 -12.08
C SER A 236 21.80 32.85 -12.89
N ASN A 237 21.14 33.86 -12.30
CA ASN A 237 20.57 35.03 -13.00
C ASN A 237 19.75 34.66 -14.26
N ALA A 238 19.17 33.46 -14.29
CA ALA A 238 18.48 32.95 -15.46
C ALA A 238 17.02 33.42 -15.51
N LYS A 239 16.59 33.99 -16.66
CA LYS A 239 15.21 34.46 -16.92
C LYS A 239 14.16 33.33 -17.02
N ARG A 240 14.54 32.04 -16.97
CA ARG A 240 13.65 30.90 -17.21
C ARG A 240 13.79 29.83 -16.12
N LEU A 241 12.66 29.18 -15.79
CA LEU A 241 12.55 28.18 -14.73
C LEU A 241 13.46 27.00 -15.07
N SER A 242 14.46 26.71 -14.23
CA SER A 242 15.37 25.59 -14.44
C SER A 242 14.60 24.26 -14.35
N SER A 243 14.87 23.36 -15.30
CA SER A 243 14.36 21.98 -15.24
C SER A 243 15.09 21.24 -14.12
N LEU A 244 14.33 20.54 -13.26
CA LEU A 244 14.89 19.69 -12.21
C LEU A 244 15.63 18.49 -12.84
N SER A 245 16.76 18.12 -12.26
CA SER A 245 17.36 16.81 -12.52
C SER A 245 16.44 15.69 -11.99
N ALA A 246 16.51 14.50 -12.58
CA ALA A 246 15.75 13.34 -12.14
C ALA A 246 16.01 13.01 -10.65
N LEU A 247 17.26 13.14 -10.20
CA LEU A 247 17.65 12.91 -8.81
C LEU A 247 17.05 13.96 -7.87
N GLU A 248 17.01 15.23 -8.28
CA GLU A 248 16.42 16.31 -7.48
C GLU A 248 14.91 16.12 -7.35
N ALA A 249 14.23 15.83 -8.47
CA ALA A 249 12.80 15.52 -8.45
C ALA A 249 12.49 14.30 -7.57
N PHE A 250 13.35 13.28 -7.60
CA PHE A 250 13.22 12.10 -6.75
C PHE A 250 13.38 12.44 -5.25
N ILE A 251 14.41 13.18 -4.88
CA ILE A 251 14.64 13.58 -3.47
C ILE A 251 13.48 14.45 -2.96
N LEU A 252 13.05 15.45 -3.74
CA LEU A 252 11.92 16.29 -3.37
C LEU A 252 10.64 15.47 -3.22
N ALA A 253 10.38 14.52 -4.11
CA ALA A 253 9.25 13.61 -4.01
C ALA A 253 9.34 12.69 -2.77
N ALA A 254 10.54 12.20 -2.45
CA ALA A 254 10.77 11.37 -1.27
C ALA A 254 10.52 12.15 0.04
N ILE A 255 11.02 13.39 0.14
CA ILE A 255 10.78 14.27 1.30
C ILE A 255 9.30 14.59 1.42
N ALA A 256 8.64 15.00 0.33
CA ALA A 256 7.21 15.30 0.33
C ALA A 256 6.39 14.08 0.78
N LYS A 257 6.74 12.89 0.29
CA LYS A 257 6.06 11.65 0.65
C LYS A 257 6.31 11.28 2.10
N ALA A 258 7.52 11.49 2.62
CA ALA A 258 7.86 11.24 4.01
C ALA A 258 7.06 12.13 4.95
N VAL A 259 7.02 13.44 4.70
CA VAL A 259 6.25 14.40 5.52
C VAL A 259 4.75 14.08 5.49
N ALA A 260 4.19 13.86 4.29
CA ALA A 260 2.78 13.47 4.16
C ALA A 260 2.47 12.16 4.91
N THR A 261 3.39 11.19 4.84
CA THR A 261 3.26 9.91 5.54
C THR A 261 3.31 10.10 7.05
N ILE A 262 4.24 10.88 7.58
CA ILE A 262 4.36 11.14 9.03
C ILE A 262 3.09 11.80 9.57
N ILE A 263 2.59 12.82 8.89
CA ILE A 263 1.37 13.54 9.30
C ILE A 263 0.15 12.60 9.36
N THR A 264 0.03 11.73 8.37
CA THR A 264 -1.12 10.81 8.25
C THR A 264 -0.90 9.47 8.94
N TYR A 265 0.29 9.23 9.49
CA TYR A 265 0.69 7.92 10.01
C TYR A 265 -0.22 7.36 11.11
N PRO A 266 -0.68 8.16 12.10
CA PRO A 266 -1.58 7.65 13.13
C PRO A 266 -2.85 7.00 12.55
N ILE A 267 -3.38 7.59 11.47
CA ILE A 267 -4.57 7.08 10.77
C ILE A 267 -4.23 5.83 9.94
N ILE A 268 -3.05 5.78 9.32
CA ILE A 268 -2.55 4.59 8.62
C ILE A 268 -2.47 3.41 9.59
N ARG A 269 -1.89 3.63 10.77
CA ARG A 269 -1.79 2.59 11.79
C ARG A 269 -3.17 2.17 12.29
N ALA A 270 -4.06 3.11 12.60
CA ALA A 270 -5.43 2.80 13.00
C ALA A 270 -6.18 1.97 11.93
N LYS A 271 -6.05 2.31 10.64
CA LYS A 271 -6.62 1.52 9.54
C LYS A 271 -6.13 0.07 9.57
N VAL A 272 -4.82 -0.11 9.66
CA VAL A 272 -4.19 -1.44 9.60
C VAL A 272 -4.60 -2.28 10.82
N LEU A 273 -4.64 -1.69 12.02
CA LEU A 273 -5.16 -2.35 13.22
C LEU A 273 -6.64 -2.75 13.06
N MET A 274 -7.49 -1.85 12.54
CA MET A 274 -8.91 -2.16 12.30
C MET A 274 -9.12 -3.31 11.32
N GLN A 275 -8.26 -3.44 10.31
CA GLN A 275 -8.32 -4.52 9.33
C GLN A 275 -7.74 -5.84 9.87
N ALA A 276 -6.77 -5.73 10.77
CA ALA A 276 -6.13 -6.86 11.44
C ALA A 276 -7.01 -7.48 12.54
N GLN A 277 -7.81 -6.67 13.25
CA GLN A 277 -8.69 -7.14 14.31
C GLN A 277 -9.58 -8.29 13.85
N LYS A 278 -9.47 -9.43 14.54
CA LYS A 278 -10.43 -10.55 14.47
C LYS A 278 -11.46 -10.35 15.58
N LYS A 279 -12.75 -10.21 15.23
CA LYS A 279 -13.82 -10.17 16.23
C LYS A 279 -14.25 -11.60 16.52
N GLN A 280 -14.34 -11.97 17.80
CA GLN A 280 -14.79 -13.31 18.17
C GLN A 280 -16.20 -13.59 17.63
N VAL A 281 -16.37 -14.79 17.06
CA VAL A 281 -17.67 -15.28 16.59
C VAL A 281 -18.50 -15.68 17.80
N VAL A 282 -19.75 -15.19 17.87
CA VAL A 282 -20.70 -15.52 18.94
C VAL A 282 -20.96 -17.03 18.92
N GLY A 283 -20.51 -17.77 19.95
CA GLY A 283 -20.77 -19.20 20.12
C GLY A 283 -19.55 -20.13 20.27
N GLN A 284 -18.31 -19.63 20.17
CA GLN A 284 -17.12 -20.39 20.60
C GLN A 284 -16.77 -20.08 22.06
N GLU A 285 -16.76 -21.10 22.92
CA GLU A 285 -16.28 -20.98 24.30
C GLU A 285 -14.80 -20.55 24.34
N LYS A 286 -14.45 -19.83 25.41
CA LYS A 286 -13.07 -19.48 25.74
C LYS A 286 -12.28 -20.78 25.91
N SER A 287 -11.43 -21.13 24.95
CA SER A 287 -10.25 -21.93 25.25
C SER A 287 -9.33 -21.07 26.12
N THR A 288 -9.52 -21.20 27.44
CA THR A 288 -8.65 -20.67 28.49
C THR A 288 -7.25 -21.25 28.27
N GLY A 289 -6.38 -20.50 27.61
CA GLY A 289 -4.99 -20.91 27.38
C GLY A 289 -4.31 -20.30 26.16
N SER A 290 -5.06 -19.79 25.16
CA SER A 290 -4.42 -19.21 23.97
C SER A 290 -4.21 -17.70 24.13
N HIS A 291 -2.94 -17.28 24.13
CA HIS A 291 -2.51 -15.87 24.11
C HIS A 291 -3.04 -15.15 22.84
N HIS A 292 -4.28 -14.67 22.88
CA HIS A 292 -4.87 -13.87 21.81
C HIS A 292 -4.31 -12.44 21.85
N HIS A 293 -3.24 -12.20 21.09
CA HIS A 293 -2.48 -10.93 21.03
C HIS A 293 -3.17 -9.73 20.36
N HIS A 294 -4.50 -9.76 20.24
CA HIS A 294 -5.26 -8.62 19.73
C HIS A 294 -6.34 -8.23 20.73
N THR A 295 -5.95 -7.38 21.68
CA THR A 295 -6.88 -6.63 22.53
C THR A 295 -7.95 -5.97 21.65
N ASN A 296 -9.19 -5.98 22.12
CA ASN A 296 -10.30 -5.40 21.39
C ASN A 296 -10.11 -3.87 21.29
N MET A 297 -9.45 -3.41 20.22
CA MET A 297 -9.17 -1.99 19.95
C MET A 297 -10.42 -1.14 19.68
N GLY A 298 -11.60 -1.76 19.62
CA GLY A 298 -12.87 -1.10 19.29
C GLY A 298 -13.21 -1.15 17.81
N ASP A 299 -14.47 -0.81 17.49
CA ASP A 299 -15.01 -0.89 16.12
C ASP A 299 -14.87 0.44 15.36
N SER A 300 -14.48 1.54 16.04
CA SER A 300 -14.34 2.88 15.45
C SER A 300 -12.89 3.35 15.44
N MET A 301 -12.51 4.09 14.39
CA MET A 301 -11.19 4.71 14.24
C MET A 301 -10.77 5.53 15.48
N LEU A 302 -11.70 6.27 16.08
CA LEU A 302 -11.41 7.08 17.27
C LEU A 302 -11.16 6.23 18.51
N GLN A 303 -11.85 5.08 18.65
CA GLN A 303 -11.62 4.14 19.75
C GLN A 303 -10.24 3.51 19.62
N VAL A 304 -9.88 3.07 18.41
CA VAL A 304 -8.56 2.48 18.11
C VAL A 304 -7.44 3.49 18.39
N LEU A 305 -7.60 4.74 17.95
CA LEU A 305 -6.63 5.80 18.22
C LEU A 305 -6.50 6.08 19.72
N LYS A 306 -7.63 6.22 20.43
CA LYS A 306 -7.61 6.42 21.88
C LYS A 306 -6.89 5.27 22.58
N ARG A 307 -7.17 4.04 22.16
CA ARG A 307 -6.61 2.82 22.75
C ARG A 307 -5.11 2.70 22.50
N ILE A 308 -4.63 3.07 21.32
CA ILE A 308 -3.18 3.21 21.06
C ILE A 308 -2.54 4.16 22.07
N GLY A 309 -3.16 5.33 22.30
CA GLY A 309 -2.68 6.31 23.26
C GLY A 309 -2.65 5.80 24.70
N GLU A 310 -3.66 5.04 25.11
CA GLU A 310 -3.75 4.43 26.45
C GLU A 310 -2.69 3.34 26.66
N LEU A 311 -2.56 2.41 25.71
CA LEU A 311 -1.66 1.25 25.82
C LEU A 311 -0.20 1.65 25.62
N GLU A 312 0.12 2.31 24.52
CA GLU A 312 1.52 2.52 24.09
C GLU A 312 2.01 3.96 24.31
N GLY A 313 1.10 4.90 24.58
CA GLY A 313 1.44 6.31 24.67
C GLY A 313 1.75 6.97 23.32
N PRO A 314 2.38 8.17 23.32
CA PRO A 314 2.61 8.96 22.11
C PRO A 314 3.53 8.31 21.06
N SER A 315 4.49 7.50 21.48
CA SER A 315 5.40 6.79 20.57
C SER A 315 4.70 5.65 19.82
N GLY A 316 3.66 5.06 20.41
CA GLY A 316 2.88 3.98 19.83
C GLY A 316 2.26 4.34 18.48
N TYR A 317 1.75 5.56 18.33
CA TYR A 317 1.17 6.00 17.05
C TYR A 317 2.13 5.86 15.87
N PHE A 318 3.45 5.91 16.11
CA PHE A 318 4.50 5.86 15.08
C PHE A 318 5.21 4.49 14.97
N LYS A 319 4.72 3.46 15.65
CA LYS A 319 5.27 2.10 15.55
C LYS A 319 5.16 1.59 14.11
N GLY A 320 6.30 1.16 13.55
CA GLY A 320 6.42 0.73 12.15
C GLY A 320 6.62 1.87 11.12
N CYS A 321 6.69 3.14 11.54
CA CYS A 321 6.79 4.27 10.61
C CYS A 321 8.09 4.24 9.79
N SER A 322 9.22 3.91 10.42
CA SER A 322 10.50 3.74 9.73
C SER A 322 10.44 2.65 8.65
N ALA A 323 9.81 1.51 8.94
CA ALA A 323 9.58 0.44 7.97
C ALA A 323 8.71 0.91 6.81
N GLN A 324 7.66 1.70 7.09
CA GLN A 324 6.81 2.28 6.07
C GLN A 324 7.56 3.26 5.17
N LEU A 325 8.35 4.17 5.74
CA LEU A 325 9.12 5.15 4.98
C LEU A 325 10.15 4.46 4.08
N PHE A 326 10.91 3.53 4.63
CA PHE A 326 11.90 2.75 3.87
C PHE A 326 11.25 2.01 2.69
N ASN A 327 10.18 1.27 2.96
CA ASN A 327 9.44 0.53 1.94
C ASN A 327 8.85 1.47 0.87
N THR A 328 8.33 2.64 1.27
CA THR A 328 7.79 3.63 0.32
C THR A 328 8.85 4.19 -0.63
N VAL A 329 10.06 4.45 -0.14
CA VAL A 329 11.16 4.96 -0.96
C VAL A 329 11.61 3.91 -1.97
N ILE A 330 11.80 2.66 -1.55
CA ILE A 330 12.21 1.58 -2.46
C ILE A 330 11.13 1.28 -3.50
N LYS A 331 9.85 1.24 -3.08
CA LYS A 331 8.71 1.10 -4.01
C LYS A 331 8.71 2.19 -5.08
N SER A 332 8.93 3.44 -4.67
CA SER A 332 8.95 4.58 -5.59
C SER A 332 10.15 4.49 -6.56
N ALA A 333 11.33 4.13 -6.06
CA ALA A 333 12.52 3.95 -6.89
C ALA A 333 12.33 2.83 -7.92
N LEU A 334 11.83 1.66 -7.50
CA LEU A 334 11.56 0.54 -8.39
C LEU A 334 10.48 0.88 -9.42
N LEU A 335 9.39 1.53 -9.01
CA LEU A 335 8.33 1.94 -9.93
C LEU A 335 8.89 2.84 -11.04
N VAL A 336 9.68 3.86 -10.68
CA VAL A 336 10.29 4.78 -11.65
C VAL A 336 11.26 4.02 -12.56
N MET A 337 12.13 3.19 -11.99
CA MET A 337 13.09 2.38 -12.75
C MET A 337 12.40 1.45 -13.75
N THR A 338 11.40 0.68 -13.29
CA THR A 338 10.67 -0.26 -14.15
C THR A 338 9.86 0.48 -15.20
N LYS A 339 9.20 1.58 -14.84
CA LYS A 339 8.50 2.43 -15.81
C LYS A 339 9.44 2.93 -16.90
N GLU A 340 10.61 3.47 -16.54
CA GLU A 340 11.59 3.94 -17.52
C GLU A 340 12.07 2.83 -18.44
N GLN A 341 12.34 1.63 -17.91
CA GLN A 341 12.77 0.50 -18.73
C GLN A 341 11.67 0.08 -19.70
N ILE A 342 10.43 -0.06 -19.24
CA ILE A 342 9.30 -0.44 -20.10
C ILE A 342 9.08 0.62 -21.19
N THR A 343 9.10 1.91 -20.85
CA THR A 343 8.95 2.99 -21.85
C THR A 343 10.09 2.94 -22.87
N LYS A 344 11.35 2.76 -22.45
CA LYS A 344 12.52 2.64 -23.35
C LYS A 344 12.39 1.43 -24.29
N TYR A 345 12.03 0.26 -23.77
CA TYR A 345 11.83 -0.94 -24.58
C TYR A 345 10.67 -0.77 -25.56
N THR A 346 9.54 -0.22 -25.11
CA THR A 346 8.38 0.02 -25.98
C THR A 346 8.74 0.96 -27.13
N MET A 347 9.44 2.06 -26.85
CA MET A 347 9.91 3.00 -27.88
C MET A 347 10.90 2.36 -28.86
N ARG A 348 11.81 1.48 -28.39
CA ARG A 348 12.74 0.74 -29.26
C ARG A 348 11.99 -0.22 -30.20
N VAL A 349 11.07 -1.01 -29.66
CA VAL A 349 10.24 -1.94 -30.46
C VAL A 349 9.43 -1.17 -31.50
N LEU A 350 8.82 -0.06 -31.09
CA LEU A 350 8.08 0.83 -31.97
C LEU A 350 8.93 1.38 -33.12
N TYR A 351 10.14 1.83 -32.80
CA TYR A 351 11.10 2.33 -33.79
C TYR A 351 11.51 1.22 -34.78
N MET A 352 11.74 0.00 -34.29
CA MET A 352 12.06 -1.17 -35.14
C MET A 352 10.90 -1.55 -36.05
N LEU A 353 9.66 -1.56 -35.54
CA LEU A 353 8.47 -1.82 -36.35
C LEU A 353 8.28 -0.75 -37.44
N ARG A 354 8.51 0.53 -37.12
CA ARG A 354 8.47 1.61 -38.11
C ARG A 354 9.56 1.47 -39.17
N ARG A 355 10.78 1.14 -38.75
CA ARG A 355 11.91 0.89 -39.66
C ARG A 355 11.66 -0.27 -40.61
N ASN A 356 10.93 -1.31 -40.17
CA ASN A 356 10.57 -2.45 -40.99
C ASN A 356 9.30 -2.21 -41.85
N ALA A 357 8.41 -1.30 -41.44
CA ALA A 357 7.23 -0.92 -42.21
C ALA A 357 7.52 0.12 -43.32
N ALA A 358 8.47 1.04 -43.09
CA ALA A 358 8.90 2.04 -44.07
C ALA A 358 9.38 1.45 -45.42
N PRO A 359 10.22 0.41 -45.49
CA PRO A 359 10.62 -0.19 -46.76
C PRO A 359 9.46 -0.85 -47.49
N LYS A 360 8.55 -1.54 -46.79
CA LYS A 360 7.37 -2.19 -47.40
C LYS A 360 6.36 -1.19 -47.97
N ALA A 361 6.20 -0.03 -47.34
CA ALA A 361 5.32 1.03 -47.86
C ALA A 361 5.89 1.71 -49.11
N ILE A 362 7.22 1.82 -49.21
CA ILE A 362 7.90 2.36 -50.40
C ILE A 362 7.85 1.35 -51.56
N GLU A 363 7.96 0.05 -51.27
CA GLU A 363 7.84 -1.01 -52.26
C GLU A 363 6.39 -1.12 -52.79
N ALA A 364 5.40 -1.04 -51.91
CA ALA A 364 3.98 -1.04 -52.28
C ALA A 364 3.48 0.25 -52.96
N ALA A 365 4.21 1.36 -52.84
CA ALA A 365 3.93 2.60 -53.57
C ALA A 365 4.67 2.68 -54.93
N LYS A 366 5.56 1.73 -55.21
CA LYS A 366 6.26 1.56 -56.48
C LYS A 366 5.67 0.47 -57.37
N ALA A 367 4.87 -0.43 -56.80
CA ALA A 367 4.01 -1.37 -57.50
C ALA A 367 2.65 -0.71 -57.76
#